data_AF-A0A842XDT3-F1
#
_entry.id   AF-A0A842XDT3-F1
#
_cell.length_a   1.000
_cell.length_b   1.000
_cell.length_c   1.000
_cell.angle_alpha   90.00
_cell.angle_beta   90.00
_cell.angle_gamma   90.00
#
_symmetry.space_group_name_H-M   'P 1'
#
loop_
_entity.id
_entity.type
_entity.pdbx_description
1 polymer ?
#
loop_
_entity_poly.entity_id
_entity_poly.type
_entity_poly.pdbx_seq_one_letter_code
_entity_poly.pdbx_strand_id
1 'polypeptide(L)' 'MKLITLYLPEPYIRALDQLVNEKRIYPNRAEAIRIAVRDLLNVEAWGRESNG' A
#
# COMPACT_ATOMS: atom_id res chain seq x y z
N MET A 1 -4.38 -10.78 9.80
CA MET A 1 -3.83 -9.40 9.79
C MET A 1 -3.27 -9.10 11.17
N LYS A 2 -2.11 -8.44 11.28
CA LYS A 2 -1.61 -7.88 12.55
C LYS A 2 -1.68 -6.34 12.45
N LEU A 3 -2.01 -5.66 13.55
CA LEU A 3 -2.04 -4.20 13.58
C LEU A 3 -0.61 -3.67 13.59
N ILE A 4 -0.34 -2.70 12.73
CA ILE A 4 0.90 -1.92 12.71
C ILE A 4 0.56 -0.44 12.81
N THR A 5 1.41 0.31 13.50
CA THR A 5 1.32 1.77 13.59
C THR A 5 2.59 2.35 13.00
N LEU A 6 2.44 3.32 12.10
CA LEU A 6 3.56 4.03 11.50
C LEU A 6 3.21 5.50 11.31
N TYR A 7 4.23 6.35 11.20
CA TYR A 7 4.08 7.75 10.85
C TYR A 7 4.38 7.95 9.37
N LEU A 8 3.54 8.72 8.68
CA LEU A 8 3.75 9.10 7.29
C LEU A 8 3.70 10.62 7.16
N PRO A 9 4.43 11.21 6.19
CA PRO A 9 4.28 12.61 5.86
C PRO A 9 2.82 12.95 5.52
N GLU A 10 2.36 14.11 5.99
CA GLU A 10 0.99 14.59 5.75
C GLU A 10 0.59 14.58 4.26
N PRO A 11 1.46 14.96 3.29
CA PRO A 11 1.10 14.88 1.87
C PRO A 11 0.72 13.46 1.41
N TYR A 12 1.30 12.41 2.02
CA TYR A 12 1.03 11.03 1.63
C TYR A 12 -0.32 10.56 2.18
N ILE A 13 -0.67 10.98 3.40
CA ILE A 13 -2.00 10.72 3.95
C ILE A 13 -3.08 11.37 3.08
N ARG A 14 -2.88 12.62 2.65
CA ARG A 14 -3.80 13.29 1.73
C ARG A 14 -3.93 12.54 0.40
N ALA A 15 -2.82 12.11 -0.19
CA ALA A 15 -2.86 11.31 -1.42
C ALA A 15 -3.66 10.00 -1.25
N LEU A 16 -3.49 9.30 -0.12
CA LEU A 16 -4.28 8.11 0.22
C LEU A 16 -5.77 8.44 0.35
N ASP A 17 -6.11 9.58 0.95
CA ASP A 17 -7.50 10.04 1.04
C ASP A 17 -8.15 10.28 -0.31
N GLN A 18 -7.41 10.85 -1.27
CA GLN A 18 -7.93 11.04 -2.63
C GLN A 18 -8.22 9.69 -3.31
N LEU A 19 -7.37 8.68 -3.10
CA LEU A 19 -7.57 7.34 -3.66
C LEU A 19 -8.82 6.66 -3.10
N VAL A 20 -9.14 6.90 -1.83
CA VAL A 20 -10.28 6.29 -1.13
C VAL A 20 -11.57 7.08 -1.37
N ASN A 21 -11.56 8.39 -1.13
CA ASN A 21 -12.78 9.20 -1.06
C ASN A 21 -13.18 9.77 -2.41
N GLU A 22 -12.23 10.33 -3.15
CA GLU A 22 -12.50 11.00 -4.43
C GLU A 22 -12.59 9.97 -5.55
N LYS A 23 -11.55 9.13 -5.70
CA LYS A 23 -11.44 8.16 -6.78
C LYS A 23 -12.16 6.84 -6.50
N ARG A 24 -12.46 6.54 -5.22
CA ARG A 24 -13.11 5.29 -4.77
C ARG A 24 -12.44 4.02 -5.31
N ILE A 25 -11.12 4.06 -5.51
CA ILE A 25 -10.32 2.93 -6.01
C ILE A 25 -10.15 1.89 -4.90
N TYR A 26 -9.98 2.35 -3.67
CA TYR A 26 -9.81 1.50 -2.50
C TYR A 26 -10.89 1.77 -1.47
N PRO A 27 -11.36 0.74 -0.74
CA PRO A 27 -12.42 0.89 0.26
C PRO A 27 -11.95 1.66 1.50
N ASN A 28 -10.65 1.68 1.81
CA ASN A 28 -10.06 2.43 2.91
C ASN A 28 -8.54 2.55 2.74
N ARG A 29 -7.90 3.42 3.55
CA ARG A 29 -6.46 3.66 3.52
C ARG A 29 -5.64 2.39 3.81
N ALA A 30 -6.11 1.55 4.73
CA ALA A 30 -5.41 0.32 5.09
C ALA A 30 -5.37 -0.67 3.92
N GLU A 31 -6.43 -0.74 3.11
CA GLU A 31 -6.44 -1.55 1.89
C GLU A 31 -5.45 -1.01 0.87
N ALA A 32 -5.47 0.29 0.60
CA ALA A 32 -4.54 0.92 -0.34
C ALA A 32 -3.07 0.65 0.05
N ILE A 33 -2.74 0.77 1.34
CA ILE A 33 -1.40 0.48 1.87
C ILE A 33 -1.07 -1.01 1.70
N ARG A 34 -1.99 -1.92 2.01
CA ARG A 34 -1.75 -3.37 1.89
C ARG A 34 -1.52 -3.80 0.44
N ILE A 35 -2.23 -3.21 -0.50
CA ILE A 35 -2.01 -3.41 -1.94
C ILE A 35 -0.61 -2.92 -2.34
N ALA A 36 -0.25 -1.69 -1.98
CA ALA A 36 1.06 -1.13 -2.31
C ALA A 36 2.23 -1.96 -1.72
N VAL A 37 2.10 -2.42 -0.47
CA VAL A 37 3.10 -3.29 0.17
C VAL A 37 3.19 -4.65 -0.54
N ARG A 38 2.07 -5.28 -0.88
CA ARG A 38 2.08 -6.55 -1.62
C ARG A 38 2.77 -6.40 -2.97
N ASP A 39 2.43 -5.36 -3.71
CA ASP A 39 2.97 -5.15 -5.05
C ASP A 39 4.49 -4.88 -4.98
N LEU A 40 4.94 -4.12 -3.98
CA LEU A 40 6.37 -3.94 -3.68
C LEU A 40 7.08 -5.26 -3.37
N LEU A 41 6.52 -6.10 -2.49
CA LEU A 41 7.12 -7.37 -2.11
C LEU A 41 7.16 -8.37 -3.27
N ASN A 42 6.12 -8.40 -4.10
CA ASN A 42 6.08 -9.22 -5.31
C ASN A 42 7.24 -8.87 -6.26
N VAL A 43 7.58 -7.58 -6.40
CA VAL A 43 8.65 -7.11 -7.29
C VAL A 43 10.03 -7.32 -6.66
N GLU A 44 10.21 -6.87 -5.42
CA GLU A 44 11.54 -6.75 -4.82
C GLU A 44 11.98 -7.96 -4.00
N ALA A 45 11.03 -8.64 -3.34
CA ALA A 45 11.33 -9.75 -2.44
C ALA A 45 11.13 -11.11 -3.09
N TRP A 46 10.06 -11.30 -3.87
CA TRP A 46 9.70 -12.61 -4.44
C TRP A 46 9.98 -12.71 -5.95
N GLY A 47 9.96 -11.60 -6.67
CA GLY A 47 10.15 -11.55 -8.13
C GLY A 47 11.58 -11.79 -8.63
N ARG A 48 12.55 -11.92 -7.73
CA ARG A 48 13.95 -12.29 -8.05
C ARG A 48 14.28 -13.78 -7.84
N GLU A 49 13.38 -14.57 -7.26
CA GLU A 49 13.66 -15.99 -6.94
C GLU A 49 13.23 -16.98 -8.03
N SER A 50 12.74 -16.53 -9.19
CA SER A 50 12.31 -17.40 -10.30
C SER A 50 13.40 -17.74 -11.32
N ASN A 51 14.67 -17.42 -11.05
CA ASN A 51 15.80 -17.80 -11.90
C ASN A 51 16.77 -18.67 -11.10
N GLY A 52 16.41 -19.95 -10.96
CA GLY A 52 17.25 -21.03 -10.47
C GLY A 52 16.84 -22.32 -11.15
#